data_AF-A0A936HNH2-F1
#
_entry.id   AF-A0A936HNH2-F1
#
_cell.length_a   1.000
_cell.length_b   1.000
_cell.length_c   1.000
_cell.angle_alpha   90.00
_cell.angle_beta   90.00
_cell.angle_gamma   90.00
#
_symmetry.space_group_name_H-M   'P 1'
#
loop_
_entity.id
_entity.type
_entity.pdbx_description
1 polymer ?
#
loop_
_entity_poly.entity_id
_entity_poly.type
_entity_poly.pdbx_seq_one_letter_code
_entity_poly.pdbx_strand_id
1 'polypeptide(L)' 'MRLNPLGDFIDDDTFALLQQHRLFDAKSVRDFQIRKTYREMRKKMTASDALDKLQELHPYLQYDTIRKIVYMSKAS' A
#
# COMPACT_ATOMS: atom_id res chain seq x y z
N MET A 1 13.59 -12.13 5.33
CA MET A 1 12.14 -12.44 5.40
C MET A 1 11.38 -11.29 4.76
N ARG A 2 10.51 -11.55 3.78
CA ARG A 2 9.55 -10.53 3.32
C ARG A 2 8.44 -10.43 4.37
N LEU A 3 8.16 -9.22 4.86
CA LEU A 3 7.01 -8.99 5.73
C LEU A 3 5.72 -9.29 4.97
N ASN A 4 4.78 -9.98 5.62
CA ASN A 4 3.44 -10.20 5.11
C ASN A 4 2.66 -8.86 5.09
N PRO A 5 2.36 -8.31 3.90
CA PRO A 5 1.66 -7.05 3.75
C PRO A 5 0.21 -7.11 4.23
N LEU A 6 -0.35 -8.30 4.38
CA LEU A 6 -1.71 -8.57 4.82
C LEU A 6 -1.76 -9.20 6.23
N GLY A 7 -0.68 -9.05 7.02
CA GLY A 7 -0.56 -9.63 8.37
C GLY A 7 -1.64 -9.18 9.37
N ASP A 8 -2.35 -8.07 9.08
CA ASP A 8 -3.51 -7.65 9.87
C ASP A 8 -4.76 -8.54 9.62
N PHE A 9 -4.74 -9.37 8.57
CA PHE A 9 -5.89 -10.15 8.10
C PHE A 9 -5.62 -11.65 8.02
N ILE A 10 -4.40 -12.04 7.61
CA ILE A 10 -4.01 -13.43 7.39
C ILE A 10 -2.60 -13.67 7.93
N ASP A 11 -2.35 -14.88 8.41
CA ASP A 11 -1.03 -15.31 8.85
C ASP A 11 -0.04 -15.46 7.68
N ASP A 12 1.24 -15.60 8.02
CA ASP A 12 2.34 -15.66 7.05
C ASP A 12 2.29 -16.90 6.15
N ASP A 13 1.83 -18.04 6.68
CA ASP A 13 1.72 -19.29 5.92
C ASP A 13 0.59 -19.19 4.89
N THR A 14 -0.55 -18.64 5.29
CA THR A 14 -1.66 -18.33 4.38
C THR A 14 -1.24 -17.34 3.30
N PHE A 15 -0.52 -16.27 3.65
CA PHE A 15 0.00 -15.32 2.66
C PHE A 15 0.97 -15.98 1.68
N ALA A 16 1.89 -16.81 2.17
CA ALA A 16 2.84 -17.54 1.34
C ALA A 16 2.14 -18.48 0.34
N LEU A 17 1.11 -19.20 0.78
CA LEU A 17 0.30 -20.08 -0.07
C LEU A 17 -0.42 -19.28 -1.17
N LEU A 18 -1.11 -18.19 -0.82
CA LEU A 18 -1.80 -17.36 -1.80
C LEU A 18 -0.82 -16.73 -2.81
N GLN A 19 0.36 -16.31 -2.34
CA GLN A 19 1.40 -15.74 -3.18
C GLN A 19 1.99 -16.77 -4.16
N GLN A 20 2.23 -18.00 -3.70
CA GLN A 20 2.73 -19.10 -4.54
C GLN A 20 1.78 -19.40 -5.69
N HIS A 21 0.48 -19.40 -5.42
CA HIS A 21 -0.56 -19.67 -6.41
C HIS A 21 -1.06 -18.41 -7.16
N ARG A 22 -0.46 -17.23 -6.90
CA ARG A 22 -0.85 -15.94 -7.48
C ARG A 22 -2.35 -15.63 -7.31
N LEU A 23 -2.90 -15.94 -6.13
CA LEU A 23 -4.32 -15.80 -5.81
C LEU A 23 -4.72 -14.37 -5.37
N PHE A 24 -3.80 -13.40 -5.46
CA PHE A 24 -4.10 -11.98 -5.31
C PHE A 24 -3.31 -11.15 -6.32
N ASP A 25 -3.84 -9.96 -6.61
CA ASP A 25 -3.19 -8.99 -7.47
C ASP A 25 -2.12 -8.20 -6.70
N ALA A 26 -0.86 -8.28 -7.16
CA ALA A 26 0.26 -7.60 -6.53
C ALA A 26 0.09 -6.07 -6.52
N LYS A 27 -0.58 -5.51 -7.54
CA LYS A 27 -0.89 -4.07 -7.59
C LYS A 27 -1.85 -3.69 -6.45
N SER A 28 -2.89 -4.48 -6.22
CA SER A 28 -3.88 -4.24 -5.16
C SER A 28 -3.26 -4.31 -3.77
N VAL A 29 -2.34 -5.26 -3.53
CA VAL A 29 -1.57 -5.36 -2.28
C VAL A 29 -0.68 -4.14 -2.08
N ARG A 30 0.06 -3.71 -3.11
CA ARG A 30 0.85 -2.47 -3.07
C ARG A 30 -0.02 -1.26 -2.73
N ASP A 31 -1.14 -1.09 -3.42
CA ASP A 31 -2.04 0.06 -3.23
C ASP A 31 -2.62 0.07 -1.80
N PHE A 32 -2.90 -1.11 -1.23
CA PHE A 32 -3.27 -1.24 0.18
C PHE A 32 -2.14 -0.77 1.12
N GLN A 33 -0.90 -1.21 0.90
CA GLN A 33 0.23 -0.80 1.72
C GLN A 33 0.49 0.71 1.64
N ILE A 34 0.37 1.31 0.45
CA ILE A 34 0.49 2.76 0.26
C ILE A 34 -0.59 3.49 1.07
N ARG A 35 -1.85 3.04 1.00
CA ARG A 35 -2.95 3.60 1.82
C ARG A 35 -2.71 3.45 3.31
N LYS A 36 -2.22 2.28 3.78
CA LYS A 36 -1.88 2.06 5.19
C LYS A 36 -0.78 3.03 5.63
N THR A 37 0.29 3.13 4.86
CA THR A 37 1.43 4.02 5.13
C THR A 37 1.01 5.49 5.14
N TYR A 38 0.21 5.92 4.16
CA TYR A 38 -0.34 7.28 4.11
C TYR A 38 -1.14 7.62 5.37
N ARG A 39 -2.05 6.73 5.79
CA ARG A 39 -2.86 6.94 7.01
C ARG A 39 -1.99 7.10 8.26
N GLU A 40 -0.93 6.32 8.39
CA GLU A 40 0.01 6.46 9.52
C GLU A 40 0.83 7.76 9.45
N MET A 41 1.28 8.17 8.25
CA MET A 41 1.97 9.45 8.06
C MET A 41 1.08 10.64 8.42
N ARG A 42 -0.20 10.62 8.02
CA ARG A 42 -1.15 11.71 8.30
C ARG A 42 -1.41 11.95 9.78
N LYS A 43 -1.10 11.01 10.67
CA LYS A 43 -1.13 11.23 12.12
C LYS A 43 -0.01 12.16 12.62
N LYS A 44 1.05 12.36 11.82
CA LYS A 44 2.30 13.04 12.22
C LYS A 44 2.70 14.21 11.31
N MET A 45 2.19 14.29 10.08
CA MET A 45 2.58 15.30 9.10
C MET A 45 1.42 15.71 8.18
N THR A 46 1.61 16.77 7.40
CA THR A 46 0.58 17.29 6.48
C THR A 46 0.31 16.32 5.31
N ALA A 47 -0.76 16.58 4.56
CA ALA A 47 -1.08 15.77 3.39
C ALA A 47 -0.04 15.92 2.26
N SER A 48 0.48 17.12 2.06
CA SER A 48 1.54 17.37 1.08
C SER A 48 2.81 16.61 1.47
N ASP A 49 3.28 16.79 2.71
CA ASP A 49 4.51 16.11 3.17
C ASP A 49 4.40 14.59 3.10
N ALA A 50 3.22 14.03 3.39
CA ALA A 50 2.97 12.60 3.28
C ALA A 50 2.97 12.12 1.83
N LEU A 51 2.42 12.90 0.88
CA LEU A 51 2.46 12.58 -0.55
C LEU A 51 3.89 12.64 -1.08
N ASP A 52 4.65 13.66 -0.69
CA ASP A 52 6.04 13.85 -1.11
C ASP A 52 6.92 12.69 -0.60
N LYS A 53 6.77 12.29 0.67
CA LYS A 53 7.45 11.09 1.20
C LYS A 53 7.04 9.80 0.51
N LEU A 54 5.76 9.62 0.18
CA LEU A 54 5.34 8.44 -0.57
C LEU A 54 5.93 8.43 -1.99
N GLN A 55 6.09 9.59 -2.62
CA GLN A 55 6.77 9.71 -3.91
C GLN A 55 8.24 9.33 -3.82
N GLU A 56 8.93 9.71 -2.74
CA GLU A 56 10.31 9.29 -2.47
C GLU A 56 10.42 7.76 -2.23
N LEU A 57 9.46 7.16 -1.51
CA LEU A 57 9.44 5.71 -1.24
C LEU A 57 9.02 4.87 -2.45
N HIS A 58 8.29 5.46 -3.39
CA HIS A 58 7.80 4.80 -4.59
C HIS A 58 8.16 5.59 -5.85
N PRO A 59 9.46 5.75 -6.16
CA PRO A 59 9.93 6.58 -7.27
C PRO A 59 9.50 6.05 -8.65
N TYR A 60 9.11 4.78 -8.72
CA TYR A 60 8.57 4.15 -9.93
C TYR A 60 7.10 4.49 -10.19
N LEU A 61 6.40 5.12 -9.24
CA LEU A 61 5.04 5.62 -9.41
C LEU A 61 5.06 7.11 -9.73
N GLN A 62 4.16 7.55 -10.61
CA GLN A 62 3.93 8.96 -10.85
C GLN A 62 3.18 9.58 -9.66
N TYR A 63 3.43 10.86 -9.37
CA TYR A 63 2.81 11.56 -8.25
C TYR A 63 1.27 11.50 -8.29
N ASP A 64 0.68 11.72 -9.47
CA ASP A 64 -0.78 11.60 -9.64
C ASP A 64 -1.29 10.17 -9.39
N THR A 65 -0.47 9.14 -9.66
CA THR A 65 -0.83 7.75 -9.35
C THR A 65 -0.87 7.53 -7.85
N ILE A 66 0.12 8.03 -7.09
CA ILE A 66 0.12 7.96 -5.63
C ILE A 66 -1.09 8.70 -5.07
N ARG A 67 -1.36 9.90 -5.58
CA ARG A 67 -2.53 10.70 -5.21
C ARG A 67 -3.83 9.92 -5.42
N LYS A 68 -4.01 9.29 -6.59
CA LYS A 68 -5.18 8.45 -6.89
C LYS A 68 -5.27 7.26 -5.94
N ILE A 69 -4.17 6.58 -5.63
CA ILE A 69 -4.16 5.43 -4.71
C ILE A 69 -4.67 5.82 -3.32
N VAL A 70 -4.24 6.98 -2.80
CA VAL A 70 -4.57 7.39 -1.43
C VAL A 70 -5.94 8.07 -1.30
N TYR A 71 -6.43 8.73 -2.35
CA TYR A 71 -7.72 9.43 -2.32
C TYR A 71 -8.88 8.66 -2.95
N MET A 72 -8.63 7.77 -3.92
CA MET A 72 -9.67 6.97 -4.56
C MET A 72 -9.73 5.59 -3.89
N SER A 73 -10.42 5.50 -2.75
CA SER A 73 -10.97 4.21 -2.34
C SER A 73 -12.23 3.96 -3.17
N LYS A 74 -12.17 3.09 -4.17
CA LYS A 74 -13.41 2.57 -4.77
C LYS A 74 -14.17 1.80 -3.68
N ALA A 75 -15.18 2.45 -3.10
CA ALA A 75 -16.40 1.80 -2.69
C ALA A 75 -17.36 1.98 -3.88
N SER A 76 -17.42 0.99 -4.77
CA SER A 76 -18.44 0.87 -5.82
C SER A 76 -18.58 -0.61 -6.11
#